data_AF-A0A182NR08-F1
#
_entry.id   AF-A0A182NR08-F1
#
_cell.length_a   1.000
_cell.length_b   1.000
_cell.length_c   1.000
_cell.angle_alpha   90.00
_cell.angle_beta   90.00
_cell.angle_gamma   90.00
#
_symmetry.space_group_name_H-M   'P 1'
#
loop_
_entity.id
_entity.type
_entity.pdbx_description
1 polymer ?
#
loop_
_entity_poly.entity_id
_entity_poly.type
_entity_poly.pdbx_seq_one_letter_code
_entity_poly.pdbx_strand_id
1 'polypeptide(L)'
;MADMKLELELLDSGTFAEMSQLSRLNMSDNRISSVPVGMFSPLTGLKHLDLSRNSITKIASGAFAIGLSDVYEEYGYFQQSLHFDLSFNNISIIENNAFLHASRINLRNNKLIGIGQYAFNNQTALRTLVLAGNVQLKNFEFLHNLPALHELDMSQMNFTFENIPRSVFDDLDSLTTLNLSSNQITEVPIGIFAELQSLNFINLRHNKIKHIEFGTFSMRKYDLIDEIDLSYNEIKELNFLVFVPLKYLKTLLLHGNKISYINAKQLTRNKSLYNFGIQNSNVRCYDLVDLLGSLKLVLEPNEFISDLPNVDGIRCQP
;
A
#
# COMPACT_ATOMS: atom_id res chain seq x y z
N MET A 1 -29.10 22.67 21.80
CA MET A 1 -28.09 21.78 22.41
C MET A 1 -26.75 22.23 21.87
N ALA A 2 -25.92 22.83 22.72
CA ALA A 2 -24.58 23.23 22.35
C ALA A 2 -23.67 22.01 22.56
N ASP A 3 -23.19 21.40 21.48
CA ASP A 3 -22.10 20.43 21.53
C ASP A 3 -20.80 21.19 21.84
N MET A 4 -20.49 21.33 23.13
CA MET A 4 -19.19 21.84 23.56
C MET A 4 -18.24 20.64 23.68
N LYS A 5 -17.71 20.18 22.54
CA LYS A 5 -16.56 19.26 22.54
C LYS A 5 -15.36 20.05 23.07
N LEU A 6 -14.77 19.61 24.18
CA LEU A 6 -13.48 20.14 24.63
C LEU A 6 -12.43 19.69 23.62
N GLU A 7 -12.06 20.59 22.69
CA GLU A 7 -11.00 20.33 21.73
C GLU A 7 -9.65 20.47 22.43
N LEU A 8 -8.86 19.39 22.42
CA LEU A 8 -7.50 19.41 22.93
C LEU A 8 -6.60 20.15 21.92
N GLU A 9 -6.04 21.30 22.32
CA GLU A 9 -5.14 22.10 21.48
C GLU A 9 -3.65 21.87 21.84
N LEU A 10 -3.36 21.75 23.14
CA LEU A 10 -2.01 21.57 23.67
C LEU A 10 -1.98 20.36 24.58
N LEU A 11 -0.89 19.62 24.50
CA LEU A 11 -0.62 18.48 25.36
C LEU A 11 0.62 18.80 26.22
N ASP A 12 0.62 18.37 27.49
CA ASP A 12 1.75 18.50 28.42
C ASP A 12 2.40 17.13 28.70
N SER A 13 3.73 17.08 28.85
CA SER A 13 4.47 15.83 29.03
C SER A 13 4.07 15.05 30.29
N GLY A 14 3.50 15.74 31.30
CA GLY A 14 2.96 15.13 32.52
C GLY A 14 1.56 14.52 32.40
N THR A 15 0.86 14.71 31.27
CA THR A 15 -0.58 14.36 31.13
C THR A 15 -0.88 12.88 31.44
N PHE A 16 0.06 11.99 31.16
CA PHE A 16 -0.12 10.54 31.23
C PHE A 16 0.68 9.84 32.33
N ALA A 17 1.27 10.59 33.28
CA ALA A 17 2.24 10.06 34.26
C ALA A 17 1.79 8.78 34.98
N GLU A 18 0.50 8.68 35.35
CA GLU A 18 -0.05 7.57 36.14
C GLU A 18 -0.82 6.52 35.29
N MET A 19 -0.74 6.59 33.95
CA MET A 19 -1.56 5.79 33.03
C MET A 19 -0.85 4.57 32.43
N SER A 20 0.06 3.93 33.17
CA SER A 20 0.91 2.84 32.66
C SER A 20 0.15 1.63 32.10
N GLN A 21 -1.07 1.37 32.58
CA GLN A 21 -1.91 0.25 32.14
C GLN A 21 -2.74 0.57 30.88
N LEU A 22 -2.71 1.81 30.38
CA LEU A 22 -3.55 2.22 29.26
C LEU A 22 -3.12 1.50 27.98
N SER A 23 -4.00 0.67 27.42
CA SER A 23 -3.72 -0.08 26.20
C SER A 23 -4.10 0.66 24.91
N ARG A 24 -5.09 1.54 24.96
CA ARG A 24 -5.56 2.31 23.82
C ARG A 24 -5.79 3.75 24.23
N LEU A 25 -5.28 4.69 23.45
CA LEU A 25 -5.47 6.12 23.63
C LEU A 25 -6.00 6.70 22.32
N ASN A 26 -7.19 7.31 22.38
CA ASN A 26 -7.78 8.01 21.26
C ASN A 26 -7.82 9.51 21.56
N MET A 27 -7.12 10.28 20.74
CA MET A 27 -7.09 11.75 20.73
C MET A 27 -7.41 12.30 19.33
N SER A 28 -8.09 11.53 18.48
CA SER A 28 -8.48 11.99 17.15
C SER A 28 -9.56 13.07 17.18
N ASP A 29 -9.67 13.79 16.07
CA ASP A 29 -10.63 14.89 15.90
C ASP A 29 -10.45 16.00 16.96
N ASN A 30 -9.20 16.40 17.19
CA ASN A 30 -8.82 17.51 18.07
C ASN A 30 -8.02 18.56 17.29
N ARG A 31 -7.38 19.49 18.00
CA ARG A 31 -6.61 20.60 17.43
C ARG A 31 -5.13 20.52 17.81
N ILE A 32 -4.64 19.33 18.14
CA ILE A 32 -3.26 19.10 18.56
C ILE A 32 -2.33 19.48 17.41
N SER A 33 -1.41 20.41 17.66
CA SER A 33 -0.49 20.94 16.63
C SER A 33 0.93 20.39 16.74
N SER A 34 1.28 19.80 17.88
CA SER A 34 2.58 19.18 18.15
C SER A 34 2.46 18.03 19.15
N VAL A 35 3.42 17.10 19.08
CA VAL A 35 3.59 16.01 20.05
C VAL A 35 4.87 16.27 20.84
N PRO A 36 4.78 16.67 22.11
CA PRO A 36 5.96 16.82 22.96
C PRO A 36 6.70 15.50 23.15
N VAL A 37 8.03 15.55 23.06
CA VAL A 37 8.89 14.39 23.27
C VAL A 37 8.70 13.83 24.68
N GLY A 38 8.58 12.50 24.78
CA GLY A 38 8.46 11.80 26.06
C GLY A 38 7.08 11.85 26.72
N MET A 39 6.09 12.49 26.10
CA MET A 39 4.72 12.54 26.61
C MET A 39 4.10 11.16 26.81
N PHE A 40 4.41 10.23 25.91
CA PHE A 40 3.89 8.86 25.96
C PHE A 40 4.83 7.90 26.71
N SER A 41 5.96 8.39 27.24
CA SER A 41 6.91 7.58 28.01
C SER A 41 6.25 6.76 29.12
N PRO A 42 5.28 7.28 29.89
CA PRO A 42 4.65 6.50 30.96
C PRO A 42 3.74 5.36 30.48
N LEU A 43 3.30 5.37 29.22
CA LEU A 43 2.24 4.49 28.70
C LEU A 43 2.77 3.10 28.28
N THR A 44 3.42 2.39 29.21
CA THR A 44 4.10 1.12 28.93
C THR A 44 3.18 0.00 28.42
N GLY A 45 1.88 0.05 28.72
CA GLY A 45 0.87 -0.88 28.22
C GLY A 45 0.29 -0.56 26.83
N LEU A 46 0.68 0.56 26.21
CA LEU A 46 0.02 1.07 25.01
C LEU A 46 0.21 0.15 23.82
N LYS A 47 -0.86 -0.05 23.06
CA LYS A 47 -0.91 -0.85 21.82
C LYS A 47 -1.51 -0.07 20.66
N HIS A 48 -2.31 0.95 20.95
CA HIS A 48 -2.95 1.78 19.93
C HIS A 48 -2.99 3.24 20.36
N LEU A 49 -2.46 4.10 19.52
CA LEU A 49 -2.52 5.55 19.65
C LEU A 49 -3.18 6.13 18.40
N ASP A 50 -4.35 6.72 18.55
CA ASP A 50 -5.04 7.46 17.49
C ASP A 50 -4.88 8.96 17.73
N LEU A 51 -4.13 9.60 16.83
CA LEU A 51 -3.89 11.04 16.75
C LEU A 51 -4.40 11.59 15.41
N SER A 52 -5.24 10.83 14.69
CA SER A 52 -5.74 11.23 13.39
C SER A 52 -6.62 12.50 13.46
N ARG A 53 -6.78 13.20 12.34
CA ARG A 53 -7.65 14.39 12.26
C ARG A 53 -7.29 15.45 13.31
N ASN A 54 -6.01 15.76 13.39
CA ASN A 54 -5.45 16.84 14.20
C ASN A 54 -4.69 17.84 13.30
N SER A 55 -3.91 18.74 13.88
CA SER A 55 -3.13 19.74 13.15
C SER A 55 -1.61 19.54 13.33
N ILE A 56 -1.16 18.31 13.59
CA ILE A 56 0.25 18.01 13.86
C ILE A 56 1.08 18.34 12.62
N THR A 57 2.17 19.08 12.79
CA THR A 57 3.00 19.58 11.68
C THR A 57 4.33 18.87 11.51
N LYS A 58 4.86 18.27 12.59
CA LYS A 58 6.16 17.63 12.59
C LYS A 58 6.19 16.52 13.63
N ILE A 59 6.90 15.43 13.32
CA ILE A 59 7.23 14.39 14.30
C ILE A 59 8.72 14.48 14.61
N ALA A 60 9.03 14.84 15.85
CA ALA A 60 10.39 14.94 16.34
C ALA A 60 10.99 13.57 16.69
N SER A 61 12.33 13.50 16.75
CA SER A 61 13.04 12.34 17.28
C SER A 61 12.52 11.97 18.68
N GLY A 62 12.19 10.69 18.89
CA GLY A 62 11.69 10.20 20.18
C GLY A 62 10.29 10.71 20.58
N ALA A 63 9.53 11.35 19.68
CA ALA A 63 8.18 11.84 19.98
C ALA A 63 7.25 10.74 20.53
N PHE A 64 7.42 9.50 20.05
CA PHE A 64 6.65 8.33 20.48
C PHE A 64 7.47 7.32 21.30
N ALA A 65 8.56 7.76 21.93
CA ALA A 65 9.29 6.91 22.85
C ALA A 65 8.38 6.52 24.03
N ILE A 66 8.33 5.22 24.33
CA ILE A 66 7.68 4.68 25.52
C ILE A 66 8.79 4.21 26.46
N GLY A 67 8.69 4.57 27.74
CA GLY A 67 9.62 4.13 28.77
C GLY A 67 9.58 2.62 28.88
N LEU A 68 10.71 1.97 28.68
CA LEU A 68 10.83 0.54 28.90
C LEU A 68 10.71 0.29 30.41
N SER A 69 9.76 -0.54 30.84
CA SER A 69 9.89 -1.15 32.16
C SER A 69 11.16 -1.98 32.15
N ASP A 70 12.07 -1.75 33.11
CA ASP A 70 13.42 -2.31 33.28
C ASP A 70 13.54 -3.86 33.34
N VAL A 71 12.81 -4.63 32.53
CA VAL A 71 12.69 -6.09 32.71
C VAL A 71 13.08 -6.93 31.49
N TYR A 72 13.33 -6.36 30.30
CA TYR A 72 13.57 -7.22 29.12
C TYR A 72 14.64 -6.73 28.13
N GLU A 73 15.77 -6.22 28.62
CA GLU A 73 16.96 -6.06 27.74
C GLU A 73 17.68 -7.41 27.45
N GLU A 74 17.34 -8.50 28.15
CA GLU A 74 18.11 -9.75 28.05
C GLU A 74 17.69 -10.67 26.89
N TYR A 75 16.53 -10.46 26.25
CA TYR A 75 16.08 -11.27 25.11
C TYR A 75 15.38 -10.46 24.03
N GLY A 76 16.16 -9.70 23.25
CA GLY A 76 16.01 -9.30 21.83
C GLY A 76 14.66 -9.35 21.06
N TYR A 77 13.51 -9.30 21.70
CA TYR A 77 12.18 -9.40 21.08
C TYR A 77 11.20 -8.52 21.86
N PHE A 78 11.26 -7.21 21.66
CA PHE A 78 10.14 -6.35 22.04
C PHE A 78 8.93 -6.70 21.14
N GLN A 79 8.07 -7.59 21.63
CA GLN A 79 6.83 -8.03 20.97
C GLN A 79 5.67 -7.03 21.14
N GLN A 80 5.94 -5.79 21.52
CA GLN A 80 4.87 -4.81 21.64
C GLN A 80 4.54 -4.24 20.27
N SER A 81 3.40 -4.68 19.75
CA SER A 81 2.82 -4.19 18.50
C SER A 81 2.11 -2.87 18.77
N LEU A 82 2.80 -1.74 18.56
CA LEU A 82 2.22 -0.42 18.72
C LEU A 82 1.72 0.13 17.38
N HIS A 83 0.43 0.48 17.35
CA HIS A 83 -0.25 1.02 16.18
C HIS A 83 -0.41 2.53 16.34
N PHE A 84 0.10 3.30 15.39
CA PHE A 84 -0.06 4.74 15.32
C PHE A 84 -0.99 5.12 14.16
N ASP A 85 -2.10 5.78 14.46
CA ASP A 85 -2.87 6.49 13.45
C ASP A 85 -2.56 8.00 13.54
N LEU A 86 -1.88 8.51 12.52
CA LEU A 86 -1.51 9.91 12.34
C LEU A 86 -2.15 10.49 11.07
N SER A 87 -3.15 9.80 10.52
CA SER A 87 -3.77 10.20 9.26
C SER A 87 -4.52 11.52 9.38
N PHE A 88 -4.67 12.23 8.25
CA PHE A 88 -5.38 13.51 8.20
C PHE A 88 -4.82 14.56 9.18
N ASN A 89 -3.50 14.66 9.26
CA ASN A 89 -2.79 15.74 9.95
C ASN A 89 -2.11 16.66 8.92
N ASN A 90 -1.26 17.57 9.39
CA ASN A 90 -0.49 18.50 8.56
C ASN A 90 1.02 18.17 8.58
N ILE A 91 1.39 16.91 8.81
CA ILE A 91 2.79 16.52 9.05
C ILE A 91 3.60 16.72 7.78
N SER A 92 4.65 17.55 7.85
CA SER A 92 5.53 17.82 6.72
C SER A 92 6.87 17.08 6.80
N ILE A 93 7.36 16.84 8.01
CA ILE A 93 8.66 16.23 8.26
C ILE A 93 8.56 15.22 9.40
N ILE A 94 9.20 14.07 9.21
CA ILE A 94 9.45 13.05 10.24
C ILE A 94 10.97 12.96 10.45
N GLU A 95 11.44 13.19 11.67
CA GLU A 95 12.85 13.08 12.02
C GLU A 95 13.31 11.63 12.24
N ASN A 96 14.62 11.42 12.30
CA ASN A 96 15.20 10.12 12.65
C ASN A 96 14.75 9.65 14.04
N ASN A 97 14.61 8.35 14.25
CA ASN A 97 14.19 7.73 15.51
C ASN A 97 12.83 8.22 16.04
N ALA A 98 11.95 8.71 15.16
CA ALA A 98 10.62 9.18 15.52
C ALA A 98 9.71 8.07 16.06
N PHE A 99 9.81 6.86 15.51
CA PHE A 99 8.88 5.75 15.74
C PHE A 99 9.57 4.53 16.31
N LEU A 100 9.88 4.52 17.60
CA LEU A 100 10.37 3.31 18.27
C LEU A 100 9.21 2.34 18.52
N HIS A 101 9.47 1.03 18.35
CA HIS A 101 8.51 -0.06 18.63
C HIS A 101 7.22 -0.06 17.80
N ALA A 102 7.14 0.73 16.73
CA ALA A 102 5.97 0.75 15.87
C ALA A 102 5.83 -0.55 15.07
N SER A 103 4.62 -1.12 15.03
CA SER A 103 4.28 -2.22 14.15
C SER A 103 3.35 -1.83 13.00
N ARG A 104 2.57 -0.77 13.18
CA ARG A 104 1.71 -0.19 12.15
C ARG A 104 1.72 1.32 12.25
N ILE A 105 1.94 1.99 11.12
CA ILE A 105 1.93 3.45 11.04
C ILE A 105 1.03 3.87 9.88
N ASN A 106 0.00 4.64 10.21
CA ASN A 106 -0.88 5.27 9.22
C ASN A 106 -0.57 6.77 9.15
N LEU A 107 0.05 7.21 8.05
CA LEU A 107 0.38 8.61 7.74
C LEU A 107 -0.47 9.16 6.59
N ARG A 108 -1.58 8.49 6.26
CA ARG A 108 -2.44 8.87 5.13
C ARG A 108 -2.86 10.34 5.20
N ASN A 109 -2.89 11.01 4.04
CA ASN A 109 -3.37 12.39 3.90
C ASN A 109 -2.68 13.36 4.87
N ASN A 110 -1.35 13.40 4.81
CA ASN A 110 -0.52 14.42 5.44
C ASN A 110 0.10 15.31 4.34
N LYS A 111 1.09 16.14 4.71
CA LYS A 111 1.83 16.99 3.77
C LYS A 111 3.31 16.62 3.75
N LEU A 112 3.62 15.32 3.83
CA LEU A 112 5.01 14.87 3.97
C LEU A 112 5.83 15.33 2.77
N ILE A 113 6.92 16.04 3.07
CA ILE A 113 7.94 16.44 2.11
C ILE A 113 9.18 15.56 2.29
N GLY A 114 9.47 15.16 3.53
CA GLY A 114 10.63 14.33 3.84
C GLY A 114 10.42 13.46 5.08
N ILE A 115 11.00 12.27 5.01
CA ILE A 115 11.12 11.33 6.12
C ILE A 115 12.62 11.07 6.30
N GLY A 116 13.13 11.24 7.51
CA GLY A 116 14.52 10.93 7.82
C GLY A 116 14.86 9.49 7.47
N GLN A 117 16.04 9.25 6.90
CA GLN A 117 16.50 7.91 6.49
C GLN A 117 16.36 6.88 7.62
N TYR A 118 16.63 7.32 8.86
CA TYR A 118 16.60 6.51 10.07
C TYR A 118 15.35 6.79 10.93
N ALA A 119 14.27 7.33 10.34
CA ALA A 119 13.00 7.54 11.04
C ALA A 119 12.45 6.23 11.65
N PHE A 120 12.75 5.12 10.99
CA PHE A 120 12.35 3.76 11.36
C PHE A 120 13.54 2.86 11.78
N ASN A 121 14.63 3.45 12.27
CA ASN A 121 15.84 2.69 12.61
C ASN A 121 15.63 1.66 13.72
N ASN A 122 16.05 0.41 13.47
CA ASN A 122 15.82 -0.78 14.32
C ASN A 122 14.35 -1.25 14.43
N GLN A 123 13.48 -0.87 13.49
CA GLN A 123 12.04 -1.22 13.53
C GLN A 123 11.80 -2.62 12.94
N THR A 124 12.32 -3.66 13.59
CA THR A 124 12.12 -5.06 13.20
C THR A 124 10.66 -5.52 13.32
N ALA A 125 9.83 -4.75 14.02
CA ALA A 125 8.41 -5.02 14.21
C ALA A 125 7.48 -4.29 13.22
N LEU A 126 7.97 -3.32 12.42
CA LEU A 126 7.10 -2.57 11.50
C LEU A 126 6.60 -3.47 10.37
N ARG A 127 5.28 -3.71 10.32
CA ARG A 127 4.61 -4.60 9.36
C ARG A 127 3.79 -3.82 8.34
N THR A 128 3.20 -2.69 8.73
CA THR A 128 2.32 -1.90 7.85
C THR A 128 2.73 -0.44 7.86
N LEU A 129 2.93 0.14 6.68
CA LEU A 129 3.18 1.56 6.48
C LEU A 129 2.24 2.13 5.41
N VAL A 130 1.41 3.08 5.81
CA VAL A 130 0.49 3.78 4.90
C VAL A 130 0.95 5.21 4.69
N LEU A 131 1.39 5.52 3.48
CA LEU A 131 1.84 6.85 3.03
C LEU A 131 0.83 7.55 2.10
N ALA A 132 -0.30 6.89 1.84
CA ALA A 132 -1.26 7.32 0.84
C ALA A 132 -1.64 8.81 0.95
N GLY A 133 -1.77 9.52 -0.18
CA GLY A 133 -2.16 10.93 -0.20
C GLY A 133 -1.06 11.94 0.13
N ASN A 134 0.17 11.52 0.43
CA ASN A 134 1.31 12.42 0.64
C ASN A 134 1.96 12.83 -0.70
N VAL A 135 1.28 13.68 -1.46
CA VAL A 135 1.65 14.05 -2.84
C VAL A 135 2.99 14.79 -3.00
N GLN A 136 3.53 15.33 -1.90
CA GLN A 136 4.79 16.08 -1.87
C GLN A 136 6.02 15.21 -1.59
N LEU A 137 5.83 13.97 -1.14
CA LEU A 137 6.94 13.09 -0.76
C LEU A 137 7.58 12.48 -2.02
N LYS A 138 8.89 12.68 -2.19
CA LYS A 138 9.65 12.22 -3.37
C LYS A 138 10.90 11.39 -3.05
N ASN A 139 11.38 11.43 -1.81
CA ASN A 139 12.52 10.64 -1.36
C ASN A 139 12.03 9.44 -0.56
N PHE A 140 12.49 8.24 -0.94
CA PHE A 140 12.06 6.96 -0.38
C PHE A 140 13.22 6.13 0.20
N GLU A 141 14.40 6.72 0.41
CA GLU A 141 15.60 6.04 0.94
C GLU A 141 15.36 5.37 2.31
N PHE A 142 14.38 5.85 3.08
CA PHE A 142 13.99 5.25 4.36
C PHE A 142 13.40 3.83 4.21
N LEU A 143 12.93 3.43 3.02
CA LEU A 143 12.35 2.10 2.79
C LEU A 143 13.38 0.98 2.97
N HIS A 144 14.65 1.24 2.64
CA HIS A 144 15.76 0.29 2.84
C HIS A 144 15.97 -0.11 4.30
N ASN A 145 15.42 0.65 5.26
CA ASN A 145 15.49 0.35 6.68
C ASN A 145 14.26 -0.43 7.20
N LEU A 146 13.44 -1.01 6.32
CA LEU A 146 12.18 -1.68 6.66
C LEU A 146 12.11 -3.17 6.21
N PRO A 147 13.08 -4.02 6.57
CA PRO A 147 13.16 -5.39 6.06
C PRO A 147 12.00 -6.30 6.46
N ALA A 148 11.28 -5.93 7.53
CA ALA A 148 10.17 -6.69 8.07
C ALA A 148 8.80 -6.15 7.62
N LEU A 149 8.75 -5.17 6.71
CA LEU A 149 7.51 -4.59 6.21
C LEU A 149 6.74 -5.61 5.37
N HIS A 150 5.45 -5.78 5.64
CA HIS A 150 4.57 -6.72 4.93
C HIS A 150 3.61 -6.00 3.98
N GLU A 151 3.21 -4.78 4.34
CA GLU A 151 2.25 -3.96 3.60
C GLU A 151 2.73 -2.52 3.47
N LEU A 152 2.78 -2.05 2.23
CA LEU A 152 3.15 -0.68 1.87
C LEU A 152 2.06 -0.08 0.99
N ASP A 153 1.41 0.97 1.48
CA ASP A 153 0.43 1.75 0.72
C ASP A 153 1.00 3.11 0.33
N MET A 154 1.30 3.26 -0.96
CA MET A 154 1.78 4.47 -1.62
C MET A 154 0.75 5.04 -2.61
N SER A 155 -0.53 4.74 -2.41
CA SER A 155 -1.59 5.22 -3.31
C SER A 155 -1.82 6.73 -3.24
N GLN A 156 -2.32 7.34 -4.32
CA GLN A 156 -2.67 8.77 -4.32
C GLN A 156 -1.51 9.72 -3.96
N MET A 157 -0.26 9.36 -4.29
CA MET A 157 0.94 10.15 -3.97
C MET A 157 1.47 10.96 -5.16
N ASN A 158 0.76 10.98 -6.29
CA ASN A 158 1.27 11.55 -7.53
C ASN A 158 2.64 10.93 -7.91
N PHE A 159 2.79 9.62 -7.67
CA PHE A 159 4.02 8.87 -7.86
C PHE A 159 4.23 8.47 -9.33
N THR A 160 5.50 8.49 -9.75
CA THR A 160 5.99 8.04 -11.07
C THR A 160 7.31 7.30 -10.86
N PHE A 161 7.66 6.37 -11.74
CA PHE A 161 9.02 5.79 -11.75
C PHE A 161 10.06 6.68 -12.43
N GLU A 162 9.64 7.78 -13.07
CA GLU A 162 10.56 8.78 -13.62
C GLU A 162 11.36 9.44 -12.47
N ASN A 163 12.69 9.44 -12.57
CA ASN A 163 13.62 9.98 -11.56
C ASN A 163 13.59 9.29 -10.18
N ILE A 164 13.03 8.07 -10.10
CA ILE A 164 13.12 7.22 -8.92
C ILE A 164 14.22 6.16 -9.15
N PRO A 165 15.10 5.89 -8.16
CA PRO A 165 16.09 4.84 -8.30
C PRO A 165 15.42 3.48 -8.56
N ARG A 166 16.05 2.63 -9.39
CA ARG A 166 15.54 1.27 -9.62
C ARG A 166 15.57 0.40 -8.36
N SER A 167 16.34 0.81 -7.36
CA SER A 167 16.47 0.15 -6.07
C SER A 167 15.45 0.60 -5.03
N VAL A 168 14.47 1.44 -5.38
CA VAL A 168 13.56 2.07 -4.40
C VAL A 168 12.82 1.09 -3.48
N PHE A 169 12.64 -0.15 -3.94
CA PHE A 169 11.97 -1.21 -3.19
C PHE A 169 12.91 -2.35 -2.77
N ASP A 170 14.22 -2.20 -2.96
CA ASP A 170 15.20 -3.19 -2.51
C ASP A 170 15.15 -3.27 -0.98
N ASP A 171 15.60 -4.40 -0.42
CA ASP A 171 15.58 -4.74 1.01
C ASP A 171 14.19 -4.93 1.64
N LEU A 172 13.09 -4.76 0.89
CA LEU A 172 11.73 -5.05 1.35
C LEU A 172 11.35 -6.54 1.17
N ASP A 173 12.23 -7.45 1.60
CA ASP A 173 12.12 -8.90 1.36
C ASP A 173 10.82 -9.53 1.88
N SER A 174 10.29 -8.98 2.98
CA SER A 174 9.06 -9.45 3.63
C SER A 174 7.78 -8.87 3.02
N LEU A 175 7.88 -7.96 2.05
CA LEU A 175 6.72 -7.25 1.53
C LEU A 175 5.83 -8.20 0.75
N THR A 176 4.57 -8.31 1.17
CA THR A 176 3.56 -9.17 0.55
C THR A 176 2.55 -8.38 -0.27
N THR A 177 2.29 -7.13 0.12
CA THR A 177 1.25 -6.27 -0.42
C THR A 177 1.83 -4.91 -0.76
N LEU A 178 1.81 -4.55 -2.05
CA LEU A 178 2.25 -3.25 -2.55
C LEU A 178 1.08 -2.54 -3.24
N ASN A 179 0.64 -1.42 -2.67
CA ASN A 179 -0.40 -0.58 -3.27
C ASN A 179 0.18 0.70 -3.88
N LEU A 180 0.19 0.77 -5.21
CA LEU A 180 0.60 1.90 -6.03
C LEU A 180 -0.57 2.51 -6.82
N SER A 181 -1.81 2.23 -6.41
CA SER A 181 -3.00 2.68 -7.12
C SER A 181 -3.20 4.20 -7.09
N SER A 182 -3.97 4.72 -8.04
CA SER A 182 -4.33 6.14 -8.10
C SER A 182 -3.11 7.08 -8.14
N ASN A 183 -2.07 6.69 -8.88
CA ASN A 183 -0.84 7.46 -9.08
C ASN A 183 -0.76 7.95 -10.54
N GLN A 184 0.43 8.39 -10.97
CA GLN A 184 0.67 8.86 -12.34
C GLN A 184 1.60 7.92 -13.11
N ILE A 185 1.61 6.64 -12.77
CA ILE A 185 2.52 5.66 -13.38
C ILE A 185 2.11 5.45 -14.84
N THR A 186 3.02 5.75 -15.76
CA THR A 186 2.85 5.55 -17.22
C THR A 186 3.50 4.27 -17.72
N GLU A 187 4.54 3.82 -17.02
CA GLU A 187 5.33 2.64 -17.34
C GLU A 187 5.86 2.02 -16.04
N VAL A 188 5.92 0.70 -15.98
CA VAL A 188 6.53 -0.04 -14.87
C VAL A 188 7.85 -0.62 -15.35
N PRO A 189 9.00 -0.13 -14.85
CA PRO A 189 10.31 -0.58 -15.32
C PRO A 189 10.51 -2.09 -15.10
N ILE A 190 11.16 -2.75 -16.07
CA ILE A 190 11.54 -4.16 -15.93
C ILE A 190 12.43 -4.34 -14.68
N GLY A 191 12.10 -5.34 -13.86
CA GLY A 191 12.90 -5.70 -12.70
C GLY A 191 12.73 -4.79 -11.47
N ILE A 192 11.85 -3.78 -11.51
CA ILE A 192 11.61 -2.88 -10.36
C ILE A 192 11.11 -3.60 -9.10
N PHE A 193 10.60 -4.83 -9.26
CA PHE A 193 10.13 -5.69 -8.17
C PHE A 193 11.01 -6.94 -7.95
N ALA A 194 12.21 -6.99 -8.55
CA ALA A 194 13.04 -8.20 -8.58
C ALA A 194 13.53 -8.66 -7.19
N GLU A 195 13.67 -7.73 -6.24
CA GLU A 195 14.10 -8.02 -4.87
C GLU A 195 12.92 -8.33 -3.93
N LEU A 196 11.67 -8.10 -4.35
CA LEU A 196 10.48 -8.31 -3.53
C LEU A 196 10.06 -9.79 -3.44
N GLN A 197 10.88 -10.62 -2.78
CA GLN A 197 10.77 -12.09 -2.80
C GLN A 197 9.45 -12.64 -2.22
N SER A 198 8.82 -11.92 -1.28
CA SER A 198 7.56 -12.36 -0.65
C SER A 198 6.30 -11.76 -1.29
N LEU A 199 6.46 -10.95 -2.36
CA LEU A 199 5.37 -10.14 -2.88
C LEU A 199 4.32 -10.98 -3.60
N ASN A 200 3.10 -10.86 -3.09
CA ASN A 200 1.95 -11.67 -3.45
C ASN A 200 0.89 -10.84 -4.20
N PHE A 201 0.66 -9.59 -3.78
CA PHE A 201 -0.32 -8.70 -4.37
C PHE A 201 0.28 -7.37 -4.81
N ILE A 202 -0.03 -6.98 -6.04
CA ILE A 202 0.34 -5.67 -6.61
C ILE A 202 -0.92 -4.95 -7.09
N ASN A 203 -1.17 -3.77 -6.52
CA ASN A 203 -2.23 -2.89 -6.98
C ASN A 203 -1.66 -1.71 -7.78
N LEU A 204 -1.90 -1.71 -9.09
CA LEU A 204 -1.56 -0.64 -10.03
C LEU A 204 -2.81 0.03 -10.63
N ARG A 205 -3.97 -0.17 -10.00
CA ARG A 205 -5.25 0.37 -10.45
C ARG A 205 -5.22 1.90 -10.57
N HIS A 206 -5.99 2.48 -11.50
CA HIS A 206 -6.12 3.94 -11.65
C HIS A 206 -4.76 4.63 -11.87
N ASN A 207 -3.97 4.11 -12.81
CA ASN A 207 -2.75 4.73 -13.29
C ASN A 207 -2.89 5.07 -14.79
N LYS A 208 -1.78 5.38 -15.46
CA LYS A 208 -1.73 5.75 -16.88
C LYS A 208 -0.92 4.74 -17.71
N ILE A 209 -0.87 3.48 -17.26
CA ILE A 209 -0.06 2.44 -17.88
C ILE A 209 -0.64 2.10 -19.26
N LYS A 210 0.22 2.09 -20.29
CA LYS A 210 -0.19 1.79 -21.68
C LYS A 210 0.29 0.42 -22.17
N HIS A 211 1.43 -0.02 -21.68
CA HIS A 211 2.11 -1.24 -22.12
C HIS A 211 2.71 -1.96 -20.92
N ILE A 212 2.87 -3.28 -21.06
CA ILE A 212 3.52 -4.15 -20.07
C ILE A 212 4.50 -5.02 -20.83
N GLU A 213 5.76 -5.02 -20.38
CA GLU A 213 6.84 -5.75 -21.04
C GLU A 213 7.10 -7.10 -20.34
N PHE A 214 7.81 -7.98 -21.04
CA PHE A 214 8.21 -9.25 -20.47
C PHE A 214 9.21 -9.00 -19.32
N GLY A 215 9.01 -9.65 -18.18
CA GLY A 215 9.84 -9.43 -16.99
C GLY A 215 9.42 -8.26 -16.10
N THR A 216 8.37 -7.49 -16.45
CA THR A 216 7.84 -6.45 -15.53
C THR A 216 7.43 -7.04 -14.17
N PHE A 217 6.84 -8.25 -14.15
CA PHE A 217 6.35 -8.91 -12.93
C PHE A 217 7.07 -10.22 -12.57
N SER A 218 7.95 -10.72 -13.42
CA SER A 218 8.44 -12.11 -13.39
C SER A 218 9.96 -12.26 -13.38
N MET A 219 10.62 -11.49 -12.52
CA MET A 219 12.09 -11.43 -12.42
C MET A 219 12.62 -11.89 -11.06
N ARG A 220 11.76 -12.38 -10.16
CA ARG A 220 12.18 -12.88 -8.85
C ARG A 220 12.60 -14.34 -8.93
N LYS A 221 13.43 -14.76 -7.97
CA LYS A 221 13.82 -16.16 -7.83
C LYS A 221 12.60 -17.07 -7.59
N TYR A 222 11.65 -16.58 -6.81
CA TYR A 222 10.36 -17.22 -6.54
C TYR A 222 9.24 -16.21 -6.79
N ASP A 223 8.63 -16.23 -7.97
CA ASP A 223 7.48 -15.36 -8.27
C ASP A 223 6.21 -15.88 -7.56
N LEU A 224 5.96 -15.37 -6.35
CA LEU A 224 4.81 -15.73 -5.51
C LEU A 224 3.57 -14.84 -5.74
N ILE A 225 3.57 -14.02 -6.80
CA ILE A 225 2.40 -13.19 -7.12
C ILE A 225 1.18 -14.08 -7.32
N ASP A 226 0.14 -13.76 -6.56
CA ASP A 226 -1.18 -14.35 -6.61
C ASP A 226 -2.14 -13.44 -7.38
N GLU A 227 -2.00 -12.13 -7.21
CA GLU A 227 -2.94 -11.16 -7.77
C GLU A 227 -2.26 -9.89 -8.28
N ILE A 228 -2.69 -9.46 -9.47
CA ILE A 228 -2.31 -8.19 -10.09
C ILE A 228 -3.58 -7.43 -10.48
N ASP A 229 -3.75 -6.24 -9.92
CA ASP A 229 -4.79 -5.29 -10.35
C ASP A 229 -4.19 -4.19 -11.24
N LEU A 230 -4.53 -4.24 -12.52
CA LEU A 230 -4.17 -3.26 -13.57
C LEU A 230 -5.41 -2.51 -14.08
N SER A 231 -6.51 -2.55 -13.35
CA SER A 231 -7.77 -1.94 -13.74
C SER A 231 -7.66 -0.42 -13.86
N TYR A 232 -8.47 0.18 -14.72
CA TYR A 232 -8.56 1.62 -14.95
C TYR A 232 -7.18 2.21 -15.31
N ASN A 233 -6.50 1.58 -16.27
CA ASN A 233 -5.29 2.08 -16.93
C ASN A 233 -5.60 2.44 -18.39
N GLU A 234 -4.56 2.65 -19.20
CA GLU A 234 -4.69 3.01 -20.62
C GLU A 234 -4.22 1.90 -21.57
N ILE A 235 -4.25 0.65 -21.12
CA ILE A 235 -3.73 -0.49 -21.89
C ILE A 235 -4.61 -0.73 -23.11
N LYS A 236 -4.04 -0.67 -24.32
CA LYS A 236 -4.75 -0.95 -25.59
C LYS A 236 -4.51 -2.35 -26.12
N GLU A 237 -3.27 -2.79 -26.02
CA GLU A 237 -2.80 -4.09 -26.49
C GLU A 237 -2.00 -4.74 -25.37
N LEU A 238 -2.21 -6.03 -25.17
CA LEU A 238 -1.55 -6.80 -24.13
C LEU A 238 -1.19 -8.18 -24.65
N ASN A 239 0.10 -8.47 -24.67
CA ASN A 239 0.58 -9.83 -24.94
C ASN A 239 0.52 -10.63 -23.64
N PHE A 240 -0.48 -11.48 -23.49
CA PHE A 240 -0.70 -12.25 -22.26
C PHE A 240 0.43 -13.24 -21.92
N LEU A 241 1.38 -13.48 -22.84
CA LEU A 241 2.56 -14.27 -22.55
C LEU A 241 3.44 -13.68 -21.44
N VAL A 242 3.34 -12.38 -21.15
CA VAL A 242 4.08 -11.73 -20.05
C VAL A 242 3.72 -12.29 -18.67
N PHE A 243 2.53 -12.89 -18.51
CA PHE A 243 2.08 -13.48 -17.25
C PHE A 243 2.34 -14.99 -17.16
N VAL A 244 2.80 -15.65 -18.24
CA VAL A 244 3.05 -17.10 -18.25
C VAL A 244 4.08 -17.56 -17.20
N PRO A 245 5.16 -16.81 -16.92
CA PRO A 245 6.11 -17.19 -15.86
C PRO A 245 5.52 -17.17 -14.44
N LEU A 246 4.41 -16.45 -14.21
CA LEU A 246 3.78 -16.30 -12.89
C LEU A 246 2.95 -17.54 -12.55
N LYS A 247 3.62 -18.58 -12.06
CA LYS A 247 3.05 -19.92 -11.81
C LYS A 247 2.00 -19.97 -10.69
N TYR A 248 1.88 -18.91 -9.89
CA TYR A 248 0.93 -18.80 -8.78
C TYR A 248 -0.12 -17.72 -9.00
N LEU A 249 -0.10 -17.02 -10.14
CA LEU A 249 -1.07 -15.95 -10.44
C LEU A 249 -2.47 -16.58 -10.58
N LYS A 250 -3.38 -16.21 -9.67
CA LYS A 250 -4.77 -16.65 -9.66
C LYS A 250 -5.72 -15.59 -10.18
N THR A 251 -5.42 -14.32 -9.91
CA THR A 251 -6.28 -13.17 -10.23
C THR A 251 -5.55 -12.15 -11.09
N LEU A 252 -6.11 -11.81 -12.25
CA LEU A 252 -5.64 -10.72 -13.11
C LEU A 252 -6.81 -9.80 -13.46
N LEU A 253 -6.78 -8.57 -12.95
CA LEU A 253 -7.83 -7.57 -13.19
C LEU A 253 -7.35 -6.51 -14.17
N LEU A 254 -8.09 -6.33 -15.26
CA LEU A 254 -7.81 -5.41 -16.37
C LEU A 254 -9.03 -4.54 -16.69
N HIS A 255 -9.94 -4.37 -15.76
CA HIS A 255 -11.19 -3.63 -15.98
C HIS A 255 -10.92 -2.21 -16.46
N GLY A 256 -11.83 -1.60 -17.22
CA GLY A 256 -11.74 -0.18 -17.56
C GLY A 256 -10.50 0.21 -18.38
N ASN A 257 -9.84 -0.75 -19.03
CA ASN A 257 -8.76 -0.50 -19.98
C ASN A 257 -9.30 -0.26 -21.39
N LYS A 258 -8.41 -0.01 -22.34
CA LYS A 258 -8.73 0.24 -23.76
C LYS A 258 -8.52 -1.01 -24.62
N ILE A 259 -8.54 -2.20 -24.01
CA ILE A 259 -8.30 -3.49 -24.67
C ILE A 259 -9.47 -3.82 -25.59
N SER A 260 -9.16 -4.14 -26.85
CA SER A 260 -10.15 -4.51 -27.87
C SER A 260 -10.04 -5.95 -28.38
N TYR A 261 -8.90 -6.59 -28.13
CA TYR A 261 -8.59 -7.94 -28.59
C TYR A 261 -7.99 -8.77 -27.46
N ILE A 262 -8.43 -10.02 -27.34
CA ILE A 262 -7.89 -11.00 -26.40
C ILE A 262 -7.54 -12.28 -27.16
N ASN A 263 -6.34 -12.79 -26.93
CA ASN A 263 -5.92 -14.09 -27.44
C ASN A 263 -6.08 -15.14 -26.34
N ALA A 264 -7.19 -15.89 -26.38
CA ALA A 264 -7.48 -16.94 -25.40
C ALA A 264 -6.35 -17.98 -25.31
N LYS A 265 -5.72 -18.34 -26.44
CA LYS A 265 -4.61 -19.31 -26.50
C LYS A 265 -3.35 -18.83 -25.78
N GLN A 266 -3.10 -17.52 -25.72
CA GLN A 266 -1.99 -16.98 -24.95
C GLN A 266 -2.31 -17.01 -23.46
N LEU A 267 -3.53 -16.62 -23.08
CA LEU A 267 -3.94 -16.59 -21.68
C LEU A 267 -3.98 -17.99 -21.06
N THR A 268 -4.43 -19.00 -21.81
CA THR A 268 -4.49 -20.40 -21.35
C THR A 268 -3.14 -21.03 -21.03
N ARG A 269 -2.03 -20.41 -21.44
CA ARG A 269 -0.69 -20.85 -21.06
C ARG A 269 -0.37 -20.57 -19.59
N ASN A 270 -0.99 -19.57 -18.99
CA ASN A 270 -0.98 -19.43 -17.54
C ASN A 270 -2.04 -20.39 -16.97
N LYS A 271 -1.58 -21.47 -16.31
CA LYS A 271 -2.46 -22.54 -15.82
C LYS A 271 -3.04 -22.28 -14.43
N SER A 272 -2.50 -21.30 -13.69
CA SER A 272 -2.97 -20.96 -12.35
C SER A 272 -4.10 -19.93 -12.38
N LEU A 273 -4.18 -19.13 -13.45
CA LEU A 273 -5.16 -18.07 -13.59
C LEU A 273 -6.57 -18.65 -13.69
N TYR A 274 -7.45 -18.22 -12.78
CA TYR A 274 -8.86 -18.59 -12.81
C TYR A 274 -9.80 -17.40 -12.58
N ASN A 275 -9.37 -16.32 -11.93
CA ASN A 275 -10.14 -15.09 -11.84
C ASN A 275 -9.59 -14.07 -12.85
N PHE A 276 -10.40 -13.69 -13.83
CA PHE A 276 -9.98 -12.77 -14.87
C PHE A 276 -10.99 -11.65 -15.04
N GLY A 277 -10.51 -10.43 -14.81
CA GLY A 277 -11.29 -9.23 -14.85
C GLY A 277 -11.08 -8.43 -16.13
N ILE A 278 -12.14 -8.14 -16.89
CA ILE A 278 -12.00 -7.36 -18.13
C ILE A 278 -13.20 -6.44 -18.44
N GLN A 279 -14.14 -6.25 -17.50
CA GLN A 279 -15.29 -5.38 -17.70
C GLN A 279 -14.91 -3.94 -18.05
N ASN A 280 -15.86 -3.23 -18.66
CA ASN A 280 -15.68 -1.84 -19.10
C ASN A 280 -14.50 -1.67 -20.08
N SER A 281 -14.18 -2.72 -20.85
CA SER A 281 -13.22 -2.68 -21.97
C SER A 281 -13.98 -2.72 -23.31
N ASN A 282 -13.26 -2.59 -24.43
CA ASN A 282 -13.82 -2.58 -25.79
C ASN A 282 -13.66 -3.94 -26.49
N VAL A 283 -13.69 -5.05 -25.74
CA VAL A 283 -13.37 -6.38 -26.27
C VAL A 283 -14.50 -6.90 -27.17
N ARG A 284 -14.15 -7.55 -28.28
CA ARG A 284 -15.11 -8.17 -29.20
C ARG A 284 -15.81 -9.36 -28.55
N CYS A 285 -17.10 -9.53 -28.80
CA CYS A 285 -17.90 -10.62 -28.24
C CYS A 285 -17.33 -11.99 -28.64
N TYR A 286 -16.83 -12.14 -29.86
CA TYR A 286 -16.16 -13.36 -30.32
C TYR A 286 -14.96 -13.74 -29.45
N ASP A 287 -14.11 -12.76 -29.07
CA ASP A 287 -12.92 -13.03 -28.26
C ASP A 287 -13.30 -13.45 -26.84
N LEU A 288 -14.38 -12.88 -26.29
CA LEU A 288 -14.95 -13.24 -24.99
C LEU A 288 -15.54 -14.66 -24.99
N VAL A 289 -16.25 -15.04 -26.05
CA VAL A 289 -16.78 -16.41 -26.22
C VAL A 289 -15.65 -17.42 -26.38
N ASP A 290 -14.64 -17.12 -27.20
CA ASP A 290 -13.45 -17.97 -27.36
C ASP A 290 -12.70 -18.13 -26.04
N LEU A 291 -12.62 -17.07 -25.23
CA LEU A 291 -12.02 -17.07 -23.91
C LEU A 291 -12.76 -18.00 -22.93
N LEU A 292 -14.09 -17.86 -22.81
CA LEU A 292 -14.93 -18.72 -21.97
C LEU A 292 -14.91 -20.19 -22.41
N GLY A 293 -14.86 -20.44 -23.72
CA GLY A 293 -14.73 -21.79 -24.25
C GLY A 293 -13.35 -22.43 -24.00
N SER A 294 -12.32 -21.61 -23.84
CA SER A 294 -10.94 -22.07 -23.70
C SER A 294 -10.49 -22.25 -22.24
N LEU A 295 -11.18 -21.66 -21.26
CA LEU A 295 -10.74 -21.64 -19.86
C LEU A 295 -11.86 -21.88 -18.86
N LYS A 296 -11.47 -22.36 -17.67
CA LYS A 296 -12.32 -22.32 -16.46
C LYS A 296 -12.17 -20.97 -15.75
N LEU A 297 -12.42 -19.87 -16.45
CA LEU A 297 -12.38 -18.55 -15.85
C LEU A 297 -13.71 -18.26 -15.13
N VAL A 298 -13.60 -17.64 -13.95
CA VAL A 298 -14.68 -16.84 -13.39
C VAL A 298 -14.46 -15.43 -13.90
N LEU A 299 -15.41 -14.95 -14.69
CA LEU A 299 -15.48 -13.55 -15.08
C LEU A 299 -16.28 -12.80 -14.02
N GLU A 300 -15.78 -11.66 -13.55
CA GLU A 300 -16.50 -10.84 -12.58
C GLU A 300 -17.61 -10.05 -13.30
N PRO A 301 -18.91 -10.37 -13.08
CA PRO A 301 -19.99 -9.71 -13.78
C PRO A 301 -20.19 -8.29 -13.25
N ASN A 302 -20.55 -7.37 -14.14
CA ASN A 302 -21.28 -6.17 -13.76
C ASN A 302 -22.74 -6.37 -14.14
N GLU A 303 -23.65 -5.70 -13.45
CA GLU A 303 -25.11 -5.83 -13.59
C GLU A 303 -25.62 -6.17 -15.00
N PHE A 304 -26.69 -6.97 -15.08
CA PHE A 304 -27.30 -7.40 -16.33
C PHE A 304 -27.79 -6.19 -17.14
N ILE A 305 -27.07 -5.81 -18.20
CA ILE A 305 -27.49 -4.73 -19.10
C ILE A 305 -28.23 -5.38 -20.29
N SER A 306 -29.57 -5.31 -20.29
CA SER A 306 -30.43 -5.98 -21.26
C SER A 306 -30.28 -5.48 -22.70
N ASP A 307 -29.78 -4.27 -22.90
CA ASP A 307 -29.90 -3.55 -24.19
C ASP A 307 -28.58 -3.49 -24.99
N LEU A 308 -27.55 -4.22 -24.56
CA LEU A 308 -26.22 -4.21 -25.18
C LEU A 308 -25.67 -5.63 -25.40
N PRO A 309 -24.84 -5.86 -26.45
CA PRO A 309 -24.12 -7.11 -26.62
C PRO A 309 -23.31 -7.42 -25.37
N ASN A 310 -23.52 -8.59 -24.78
CA ASN A 310 -22.83 -9.03 -23.58
C ASN A 310 -22.56 -10.53 -23.63
N VAL A 311 -21.52 -10.95 -22.92
CA VAL A 311 -21.13 -12.34 -22.72
C VAL A 311 -20.93 -12.51 -21.23
N ASP A 312 -21.79 -13.31 -20.59
CA ASP A 312 -21.76 -13.63 -19.16
C ASP A 312 -21.72 -12.38 -18.25
N GLY A 313 -22.56 -11.38 -18.54
CA GLY A 313 -22.61 -10.13 -17.76
C GLY A 313 -21.50 -9.12 -18.08
N ILE A 314 -20.63 -9.40 -19.06
CA ILE A 314 -19.63 -8.45 -19.55
C ILE A 314 -20.07 -7.86 -20.88
N ARG A 315 -20.18 -6.53 -20.94
CA ARG A 315 -20.43 -5.78 -22.18
C ARG A 315 -19.29 -6.00 -23.18
N CYS A 316 -19.64 -6.29 -24.43
CA CYS A 316 -18.70 -6.50 -25.52
C CYS A 316 -19.07 -5.69 -26.77
N GLN A 317 -18.14 -5.58 -27.71
CA GLN A 317 -18.38 -5.03 -29.05
C GLN A 317 -18.77 -6.16 -30.02
N PRO A 318 -19.71 -5.93 -30.95
CA PRO A 318 -20.12 -6.92 -31.95
C PRO A 318 -18.97 -7.59 -32.70
#